data_AF-A0A2C5X9Q8-F1
#
_entry.id   AF-A0A2C5X9Q8-F1
#
_cell.length_a   1.000
_cell.length_b   1.000
_cell.length_c   1.000
_cell.angle_alpha   90.00
_cell.angle_beta   90.00
_cell.angle_gamma   90.00
#
_symmetry.space_group_name_H-M   'P 1'
#
loop_
_entity.id
_entity.type
_entity.pdbx_description
1 polymer ?
#
loop_
_entity_poly.entity_id
_entity_poly.type
_entity_poly.pdbx_seq_one_letter_code
_entity_poly.pdbx_strand_id
1 'polypeptide(L)'
;MLLSRAVLLRPRRVGLRGFSTSRLAARQADFTHAVIGAGVVGLAIAQRLATIHPKSSVLLLERHTSPGTETSSRNSEVLHAGIYYGRTSLKAQLCVRGRQLAYDFCARYGVGHARVGKWIVAQTPEQHAALAGLASTADVLGVPTRWISADVAQATEPLVRAAAGVLESPETGIVDSHGLMVALLGQFEDAGGVLARGACVEGVQAENGGMGGWTLQVRDVATGDIAEVVAESIVNAAGLGAVMVNNLIVAPERRRQMFYAKGNYFAYAGPQPRIRRLIYPAPTPGGGGLGTHLTLDLAGRVLDQN
;
A
#
# COMPACT_ATOMS: atom_id res chain seq x y z
N MET A 1 82.65 5.69 52.03
CA MET A 1 81.52 5.21 51.18
C MET A 1 80.34 6.13 51.45
N LEU A 2 79.99 7.06 50.54
CA LEU A 2 78.97 6.87 49.49
C LEU A 2 77.60 6.54 50.14
N LEU A 3 76.46 7.20 49.97
CA LEU A 3 75.86 8.17 49.02
C LEU A 3 74.59 8.70 49.76
N SER A 4 74.24 9.99 49.73
CA SER A 4 73.47 10.72 48.70
C SER A 4 71.94 10.56 48.74
N ARG A 5 71.29 11.69 48.47
CA ARG A 5 69.86 12.06 48.54
C ARG A 5 68.97 11.29 47.55
N ALA A 6 67.66 11.24 47.84
CA ALA A 6 66.63 11.47 46.81
C ALA A 6 65.28 11.91 47.42
N VAL A 7 64.86 13.11 47.05
CA VAL A 7 63.50 13.64 47.20
C VAL A 7 62.67 13.15 46.01
N LEU A 8 61.54 12.49 46.26
CA LEU A 8 60.61 12.05 45.22
C LEU A 8 59.59 13.15 44.91
N LEU A 9 59.73 13.75 43.72
CA LEU A 9 58.71 14.57 43.06
C LEU A 9 57.59 13.67 42.51
N ARG A 10 56.33 13.95 42.86
CA ARG A 10 55.15 13.39 42.19
C ARG A 10 54.66 14.31 41.06
N PRO A 11 54.15 13.77 39.94
CA PRO A 11 53.92 14.53 38.72
C PRO A 11 52.63 15.35 38.75
N ARG A 12 52.65 16.47 38.01
CA ARG A 12 51.51 17.34 37.70
C ARG A 12 50.40 16.56 36.98
N ARG A 13 49.18 16.61 37.50
CA ARG A 13 47.96 16.19 36.78
C ARG A 13 47.71 17.18 35.64
N VAL A 14 47.85 16.71 34.40
CA VAL A 14 47.36 17.41 33.21
C VAL A 14 45.85 17.19 33.16
N GLY A 15 45.08 18.26 33.39
CA GLY A 15 43.63 18.24 33.20
C GLY A 15 43.30 18.12 31.72
N LEU A 16 42.79 16.96 31.30
CA LEU A 16 42.13 16.81 30.02
C LEU A 16 40.84 17.62 30.06
N ARG A 17 40.84 18.78 29.40
CA ARG A 17 39.62 19.50 29.05
C ARG A 17 38.83 18.59 28.11
N GLY A 18 37.70 18.06 28.58
CA GLY A 18 36.74 17.38 27.73
C GLY A 18 36.24 18.37 26.68
N PHE A 19 36.58 18.12 25.41
CA PHE A 19 35.91 18.77 24.31
C PHE A 19 34.47 18.27 24.29
N SER A 20 33.55 19.11 24.75
CA SER A 20 32.13 18.97 24.44
C SER A 20 32.02 19.09 22.93
N THR A 21 31.87 17.98 22.22
CA THR A 21 31.34 18.01 20.88
C THR A 21 29.90 18.48 21.03
N SER A 22 29.68 19.78 20.83
CA SER A 22 28.36 20.25 20.47
C SER A 22 27.97 19.42 19.25
N ARG A 23 27.09 18.43 19.43
CA ARG A 23 26.22 18.03 18.34
C ARG A 23 25.67 19.36 17.85
N LEU A 24 26.01 19.76 16.61
CA LEU A 24 25.27 20.79 15.88
C LEU A 24 23.83 20.61 16.29
N ALA A 25 23.24 21.61 16.94
CA ALA A 25 21.91 21.50 17.53
C ALA A 25 21.01 20.92 16.44
N ALA A 26 20.71 19.62 16.55
CA ALA A 26 19.86 18.96 15.57
C ALA A 26 18.55 19.74 15.66
N ARG A 27 18.11 20.32 14.55
CA ARG A 27 16.85 21.05 14.49
C ARG A 27 15.81 20.11 15.08
N GLN A 28 15.16 20.49 16.17
CA GLN A 28 14.24 19.60 16.86
C GLN A 28 13.13 19.26 15.86
N ALA A 29 12.98 17.98 15.54
CA ALA A 29 11.99 17.56 14.55
C ALA A 29 10.58 17.90 15.05
N ASP A 30 9.75 18.41 14.14
CA ASP A 30 8.33 18.69 14.42
C ASP A 30 7.56 17.37 14.57
N PHE A 31 7.95 16.35 13.80
CA PHE A 31 7.32 15.02 13.78
C PHE A 31 8.35 13.90 13.78
N THR A 32 8.00 12.75 14.36
CA THR A 32 8.82 11.52 14.23
C THR A 32 8.73 10.92 12.82
N HIS A 33 7.55 11.01 12.20
CA HIS A 33 7.29 10.48 10.87
C HIS A 33 6.44 11.44 10.05
N ALA A 34 6.81 11.69 8.80
CA ALA A 34 5.95 12.31 7.80
C ALA A 34 5.62 11.30 6.69
N VAL A 35 4.34 11.06 6.43
CA VAL A 35 3.85 10.19 5.35
C VAL A 35 3.29 11.08 4.24
N ILE A 36 3.75 10.87 3.01
CA ILE A 36 3.37 11.69 1.85
C ILE A 36 2.38 10.91 0.98
N GLY A 37 1.16 11.41 0.88
CA GLY A 37 0.04 10.86 0.11
C GLY A 37 -0.96 10.10 0.98
N ALA A 38 -2.21 10.56 1.03
CA ALA A 38 -3.31 9.94 1.79
C ALA A 38 -4.22 9.06 0.92
N GLY A 39 -3.61 8.26 0.05
CA GLY A 39 -4.27 7.08 -0.51
C GLY A 39 -4.36 5.95 0.53
N VAL A 40 -5.01 4.84 0.19
CA VAL A 40 -5.21 3.70 1.11
C VAL A 40 -3.89 3.16 1.71
N VAL A 41 -2.80 3.18 0.94
CA VAL A 41 -1.47 2.76 1.41
C VAL A 41 -0.91 3.73 2.44
N GLY A 42 -0.95 5.04 2.16
CA GLY A 42 -0.45 6.06 3.07
C GLY A 42 -1.26 6.13 4.37
N LEU A 43 -2.59 6.01 4.28
CA LEU A 43 -3.48 5.92 5.44
C LEU A 43 -3.15 4.70 6.30
N ALA A 44 -2.98 3.51 5.72
CA ALA A 44 -2.62 2.31 6.45
C ALA A 44 -1.24 2.41 7.14
N ILE A 45 -0.27 3.03 6.47
CA ILE A 45 1.06 3.28 7.05
C ILE A 45 0.97 4.28 8.20
N ALA A 46 0.31 5.42 7.99
CA ALA A 46 0.17 6.47 8.99
C ALA A 46 -0.56 5.96 10.24
N GLN A 47 -1.68 5.26 10.05
CA GLN A 47 -2.44 4.60 11.12
C GLN A 47 -1.56 3.62 11.91
N ARG A 48 -0.74 2.81 11.21
CA ARG A 48 0.13 1.84 11.89
C ARG A 48 1.26 2.52 12.65
N LEU A 49 1.88 3.56 12.10
CA LEU A 49 2.94 4.33 12.76
C LEU A 49 2.42 5.05 14.00
N ALA A 50 1.23 5.63 13.95
CA ALA A 50 0.62 6.30 15.09
C ALA A 50 0.26 5.33 16.23
N THR A 51 -0.10 4.08 15.91
CA THR A 51 -0.56 3.10 16.91
C THR A 51 0.52 2.18 17.46
N ILE A 52 1.65 2.02 16.77
CA ILE A 52 2.68 1.04 17.17
C ILE A 52 3.59 1.55 18.30
N HIS A 53 3.81 2.87 18.41
CA HIS A 53 4.61 3.47 19.47
C HIS A 53 3.88 4.65 20.12
N PRO A 54 3.67 4.65 21.45
CA PRO A 54 2.97 5.74 22.15
C PRO A 54 3.62 7.13 22.05
N LYS A 55 4.87 7.21 21.58
CA LYS A 55 5.62 8.46 21.40
C LYS A 55 5.70 8.92 19.94
N SER A 56 5.12 8.17 19.00
CA SER A 56 5.15 8.55 17.60
C SER A 56 4.26 9.77 17.37
N SER A 57 4.87 10.85 16.89
CA SER A 57 4.17 12.00 16.30
C SER A 57 4.20 11.85 14.78
N VAL A 58 3.04 11.69 14.16
CA VAL A 58 2.91 11.34 12.74
C VAL A 58 2.11 12.40 11.99
N LEU A 59 2.72 12.97 10.95
CA LEU A 59 2.08 13.86 10.00
C LEU A 59 1.76 13.10 8.71
N LEU A 60 0.53 13.16 8.24
CA LEU A 60 0.10 12.68 6.93
C LEU A 60 -0.18 13.88 6.02
N LEU A 61 0.55 13.99 4.91
CA LEU A 61 0.46 15.09 3.95
C LEU A 61 -0.33 14.64 2.71
N GLU A 62 -1.38 15.37 2.36
CA GLU A 62 -2.22 15.12 1.19
C GLU A 62 -2.36 16.40 0.35
N ARG A 63 -2.01 16.33 -0.94
CA ARG A 63 -2.09 17.47 -1.85
C ARG A 63 -3.52 17.88 -2.19
N HIS A 64 -4.46 16.94 -2.12
CA HIS A 64 -5.87 17.19 -2.36
C HIS A 64 -6.58 17.69 -1.09
N THR A 65 -7.76 18.28 -1.26
CA THR A 65 -8.60 18.74 -0.15
C THR A 65 -9.26 17.59 0.62
N SER A 66 -9.11 16.35 0.15
CA SER A 66 -9.63 15.13 0.78
C SER A 66 -8.72 13.94 0.47
N PRO A 67 -8.58 12.97 1.40
CA PRO A 67 -7.88 11.71 1.14
C PRO A 67 -8.54 10.84 0.07
N GLY A 68 -7.77 9.91 -0.50
CA GLY A 68 -8.32 8.83 -1.32
C GLY A 68 -8.85 9.22 -2.72
N THR A 69 -8.59 10.43 -3.20
CA THR A 69 -9.19 10.98 -4.44
C THR A 69 -8.59 10.45 -5.75
N GLU A 70 -7.46 9.76 -5.69
CA GLU A 70 -6.71 9.27 -6.85
C GLU A 70 -6.95 7.76 -7.07
N THR A 71 -5.90 6.96 -7.28
CA THR A 71 -6.00 5.52 -7.59
C THR A 71 -6.84 4.73 -6.57
N SER A 72 -6.81 5.12 -5.30
CA SER A 72 -7.59 4.45 -4.25
C SER A 72 -9.12 4.59 -4.39
N SER A 73 -9.61 5.56 -5.16
CA SER A 73 -11.05 5.68 -5.53
C SER A 73 -11.38 5.13 -6.91
N ARG A 74 -10.39 4.61 -7.64
CA ARG A 74 -10.50 4.21 -9.06
C ARG A 74 -9.93 2.81 -9.28
N ASN A 75 -10.50 1.85 -8.58
CA ASN A 75 -10.14 0.43 -8.65
C ASN A 75 -11.40 -0.45 -8.57
N SER A 76 -11.23 -1.75 -8.77
CA SER A 76 -12.33 -2.73 -8.76
C SER A 76 -12.80 -3.15 -7.37
N GLU A 77 -12.18 -2.62 -6.31
CA GLU A 77 -12.53 -2.92 -4.92
C GLU A 77 -12.38 -4.41 -4.54
N VAL A 78 -11.61 -5.18 -5.31
CA VAL A 78 -11.43 -6.62 -5.11
C VAL A 78 -10.37 -6.91 -4.05
N LEU A 79 -10.75 -7.69 -3.04
CA LEU A 79 -9.83 -8.35 -2.12
C LEU A 79 -9.30 -9.64 -2.77
N HIS A 80 -8.17 -9.51 -3.48
CA HIS A 80 -7.56 -10.60 -4.24
C HIS A 80 -6.97 -11.72 -3.35
N ALA A 81 -7.04 -12.96 -3.84
CA ALA A 81 -6.44 -14.12 -3.19
C ALA A 81 -4.93 -14.30 -3.45
N GLY A 82 -4.33 -13.56 -4.39
CA GLY A 82 -2.88 -13.57 -4.65
C GLY A 82 -2.37 -14.56 -5.70
N ILE A 83 -3.24 -15.40 -6.27
CA ILE A 83 -2.86 -16.55 -7.13
C ILE A 83 -2.33 -16.19 -8.54
N TYR A 84 -2.41 -14.93 -8.96
CA TYR A 84 -1.91 -14.46 -10.26
C TYR A 84 -0.46 -13.95 -10.20
N TYR A 85 0.11 -13.78 -9.01
CA TYR A 85 1.43 -13.19 -8.85
C TYR A 85 2.53 -14.24 -8.83
N GLY A 86 3.76 -13.85 -9.18
CA GLY A 86 4.91 -14.73 -9.05
C GLY A 86 5.07 -15.23 -7.62
N ARG A 87 5.26 -16.54 -7.43
CA ARG A 87 5.21 -17.25 -6.13
C ARG A 87 6.06 -16.61 -5.03
N THR A 88 7.23 -16.11 -5.37
CA THR A 88 8.18 -15.51 -4.40
C THR A 88 8.10 -13.98 -4.35
N SER A 89 7.21 -13.37 -5.13
CA SER A 89 7.12 -11.90 -5.23
C SER A 89 6.54 -11.28 -3.96
N LEU A 90 6.94 -10.04 -3.68
CA LEU A 90 6.30 -9.22 -2.63
C LEU A 90 4.80 -9.08 -2.86
N LYS A 91 4.33 -9.03 -4.12
CA LYS A 91 2.90 -8.96 -4.44
C LYS A 91 2.15 -10.20 -3.93
N ALA A 92 2.69 -11.41 -4.14
CA ALA A 92 2.07 -12.63 -3.64
C ALA A 92 2.00 -12.63 -2.11
N GLN A 93 3.14 -12.40 -1.45
CA GLN A 93 3.25 -12.44 0.00
C GLN A 93 2.36 -11.39 0.69
N LEU A 94 2.40 -10.14 0.22
CA LEU A 94 1.61 -9.05 0.78
C LEU A 94 0.13 -9.17 0.43
N CYS A 95 -0.24 -9.75 -0.71
CA CYS A 95 -1.65 -9.95 -1.06
C CYS A 95 -2.29 -11.00 -0.16
N VAL A 96 -1.64 -12.15 0.06
CA VAL A 96 -2.18 -13.21 0.93
C VAL A 96 -2.32 -12.71 2.36
N ARG A 97 -1.25 -12.13 2.93
CA ARG A 97 -1.28 -11.55 4.28
C ARG A 97 -2.25 -10.37 4.38
N GLY A 98 -2.19 -9.46 3.41
CA GLY A 98 -2.97 -8.23 3.37
C GLY A 98 -4.47 -8.49 3.25
N ARG A 99 -4.90 -9.50 2.49
CA ARG A 99 -6.31 -9.91 2.41
C ARG A 99 -6.85 -10.31 3.79
N GLN A 100 -6.10 -11.11 4.55
CA GLN A 100 -6.52 -11.53 5.88
C GLN A 100 -6.63 -10.33 6.83
N LEU A 101 -5.59 -9.49 6.88
CA LEU A 101 -5.60 -8.26 7.68
C LEU A 101 -6.74 -7.31 7.28
N ALA A 102 -7.04 -7.20 5.99
CA ALA A 102 -8.13 -6.37 5.49
C ALA A 102 -9.49 -6.90 5.95
N TYR A 103 -9.76 -8.21 5.85
CA TYR A 103 -10.99 -8.80 6.38
C TYR A 103 -11.12 -8.57 7.89
N ASP A 104 -10.05 -8.81 8.65
CA ASP A 104 -10.07 -8.62 10.10
C ASP A 104 -10.31 -7.15 10.48
N PHE A 105 -9.68 -6.22 9.77
CA PHE A 105 -9.90 -4.78 9.95
C PHE A 105 -11.34 -4.39 9.61
N CYS A 106 -11.86 -4.85 8.47
CA CYS A 106 -13.21 -4.50 8.05
C CYS A 106 -14.27 -5.05 9.01
N ALA A 107 -14.10 -6.28 9.50
CA ALA A 107 -14.96 -6.87 10.52
C ALA A 107 -14.90 -6.10 11.85
N ARG A 108 -13.69 -5.69 12.27
CA ARG A 108 -13.49 -4.95 13.52
C ARG A 108 -14.11 -3.55 13.51
N TYR A 109 -14.01 -2.83 12.40
CA TYR A 109 -14.42 -1.43 12.30
C TYR A 109 -15.71 -1.22 11.49
N GLY A 110 -16.43 -2.29 11.15
CA GLY A 110 -17.71 -2.20 10.47
C GLY A 110 -17.63 -1.67 9.04
N VAL A 111 -16.50 -1.87 8.35
CA VAL A 111 -16.35 -1.49 6.94
C VAL A 111 -17.10 -2.49 6.07
N GLY A 112 -17.89 -2.03 5.10
CA GLY A 112 -18.61 -2.90 4.18
C GLY A 112 -17.66 -3.82 3.41
N HIS A 113 -17.90 -5.13 3.44
CA HIS A 113 -17.09 -6.13 2.73
C HIS A 113 -17.85 -7.43 2.54
N ALA A 114 -17.49 -8.22 1.53
CA ALA A 114 -18.10 -9.51 1.27
C ALA A 114 -17.13 -10.51 0.62
N ARG A 115 -17.13 -11.76 1.08
CA ARG A 115 -16.43 -12.90 0.44
C ARG A 115 -17.31 -13.50 -0.65
N VAL A 116 -17.37 -12.82 -1.80
CA VAL A 116 -18.22 -13.23 -2.93
C VAL A 116 -17.62 -14.37 -3.76
N GLY A 117 -16.35 -14.69 -3.56
CA GLY A 117 -15.62 -15.66 -4.36
C GLY A 117 -15.31 -15.15 -5.77
N LYS A 118 -14.46 -15.89 -6.49
CA LYS A 118 -14.13 -15.61 -7.88
C LYS A 118 -14.01 -16.90 -8.68
N TRP A 119 -14.59 -16.93 -9.85
CA TRP A 119 -14.36 -17.96 -10.86
C TRP A 119 -13.37 -17.47 -11.90
N ILE A 120 -12.42 -18.34 -12.22
CA ILE A 120 -11.50 -18.17 -13.33
C ILE A 120 -11.90 -19.18 -14.39
N VAL A 121 -12.36 -18.68 -15.54
CA VAL A 121 -13.03 -19.48 -16.55
C VAL A 121 -12.13 -19.74 -17.75
N ALA A 122 -12.08 -21.00 -18.19
CA ALA A 122 -11.38 -21.43 -19.39
C ALA A 122 -12.38 -21.79 -20.49
N GLN A 123 -12.10 -21.33 -21.71
CA GLN A 123 -12.84 -21.67 -22.93
C GLN A 123 -12.11 -22.69 -23.80
N THR A 124 -10.78 -22.78 -23.68
CA THR A 124 -9.96 -23.68 -24.49
C THR A 124 -9.09 -24.59 -23.62
N PRO A 125 -8.60 -25.72 -24.16
CA PRO A 125 -7.67 -26.60 -23.44
C PRO A 125 -6.41 -25.89 -22.93
N GLU A 126 -5.88 -24.92 -23.68
CA GLU A 126 -4.71 -24.13 -23.28
C GLU A 126 -5.02 -23.26 -22.06
N GLN A 127 -6.19 -22.63 -22.04
CA GLN A 127 -6.67 -21.86 -20.89
C GLN A 127 -6.88 -22.77 -19.67
N HIS A 128 -7.39 -24.00 -19.86
CA HIS A 128 -7.52 -24.97 -18.78
C HIS A 128 -6.16 -25.37 -18.19
N ALA A 129 -5.13 -25.57 -19.04
CA ALA A 129 -3.76 -25.78 -18.57
C ALA A 129 -3.23 -24.58 -17.76
N ALA A 130 -3.57 -23.34 -18.15
CA ALA A 130 -3.24 -22.16 -17.37
C ALA A 130 -3.92 -22.15 -15.99
N LEU A 131 -5.18 -22.61 -15.90
CA LEU A 131 -5.86 -22.78 -14.61
C LEU A 131 -5.14 -23.79 -13.71
N ALA A 132 -4.65 -24.90 -14.25
CA ALA A 132 -3.86 -25.87 -13.48
C ALA A 132 -2.58 -25.25 -12.90
N GLY A 133 -1.92 -24.35 -13.64
CA GLY A 133 -0.79 -23.58 -13.15
C GLY A 133 -1.16 -22.61 -12.01
N LEU A 134 -2.35 -22.00 -12.08
CA LEU A 134 -2.88 -21.15 -11.00
C LEU A 134 -3.22 -21.98 -9.76
N ALA A 135 -3.84 -23.14 -9.91
CA ALA A 135 -4.14 -24.06 -8.80
C ALA A 135 -2.85 -24.49 -8.08
N SER A 136 -1.83 -24.92 -8.83
CA SER A 136 -0.51 -25.25 -8.25
C SER A 136 0.14 -24.06 -7.53
N THR A 137 -0.04 -22.84 -8.04
CA THR A 137 0.47 -21.63 -7.39
C THR A 137 -0.30 -21.32 -6.11
N ALA A 138 -1.61 -21.53 -6.11
CA ALA A 138 -2.45 -21.38 -4.93
C ALA A 138 -2.03 -22.36 -3.82
N ASP A 139 -1.78 -23.63 -4.17
CA ASP A 139 -1.31 -24.65 -3.23
C ASP A 139 0.01 -24.25 -2.55
N VAL A 140 0.99 -23.78 -3.34
CA VAL A 140 2.28 -23.30 -2.83
C VAL A 140 2.11 -22.10 -1.89
N LEU A 141 1.15 -21.22 -2.18
CA LEU A 141 0.87 -20.03 -1.37
C LEU A 141 -0.06 -20.33 -0.18
N GLY A 142 -0.55 -21.56 -0.02
CA GLY A 142 -1.53 -21.92 1.01
C GLY A 142 -2.89 -21.25 0.80
N VAL A 143 -3.22 -20.90 -0.45
CA VAL A 143 -4.47 -20.24 -0.82
C VAL A 143 -5.45 -21.30 -1.33
N PRO A 144 -6.64 -21.45 -0.71
CA PRO A 144 -7.61 -22.45 -1.14
C PRO A 144 -8.15 -22.13 -2.53
N THR A 145 -8.21 -23.15 -3.37
CA THR A 145 -8.94 -23.15 -4.65
C THR A 145 -9.69 -24.46 -4.81
N ARG A 146 -10.73 -24.47 -5.66
CA ARG A 146 -11.47 -25.69 -6.00
C ARG A 146 -11.86 -25.71 -7.46
N TRP A 147 -11.77 -26.89 -8.08
CA TRP A 147 -12.33 -27.11 -9.42
C TRP A 147 -13.84 -27.22 -9.34
N ILE A 148 -14.53 -26.57 -10.28
CA ILE A 148 -15.99 -26.61 -10.38
C ILE A 148 -16.39 -27.46 -11.58
N SER A 149 -17.26 -28.44 -11.34
CA SER A 149 -17.81 -29.29 -12.40
C SER A 149 -18.77 -28.51 -13.29
N ALA A 150 -18.96 -28.96 -14.53
CA ALA A 150 -19.87 -28.32 -15.47
C ALA A 150 -21.31 -28.23 -14.93
N ASP A 151 -21.80 -29.27 -14.24
CA ASP A 151 -23.14 -29.29 -13.66
C ASP A 151 -23.31 -28.23 -12.56
N VAL A 152 -22.31 -28.10 -11.68
CA VAL A 152 -22.30 -27.05 -10.64
C VAL A 152 -22.16 -25.66 -11.26
N ALA A 153 -21.36 -25.54 -12.32
CA ALA A 153 -21.21 -24.30 -13.06
C ALA A 153 -22.55 -23.83 -13.63
N GLN A 154 -23.22 -24.72 -14.37
CA GLN A 154 -24.51 -24.48 -15.00
C GLN A 154 -25.62 -24.21 -13.97
N ALA A 155 -25.64 -24.91 -12.84
CA ALA A 155 -26.65 -24.72 -11.81
C ALA A 155 -26.48 -23.39 -11.04
N THR A 156 -25.25 -22.90 -10.86
CA THR A 156 -25.00 -21.73 -10.00
C THR A 156 -24.80 -20.42 -10.76
N GLU A 157 -24.25 -20.44 -11.97
CA GLU A 157 -24.06 -19.28 -12.86
C GLU A 157 -24.40 -19.65 -14.32
N PRO A 158 -25.68 -19.90 -14.64
CA PRO A 158 -26.11 -20.43 -15.94
C PRO A 158 -25.77 -19.54 -17.16
N LEU A 159 -25.43 -18.27 -16.92
CA LEU A 159 -25.09 -17.29 -17.95
C LEU A 159 -23.58 -17.20 -18.20
N VAL A 160 -22.76 -17.90 -17.41
CA VAL A 160 -21.30 -17.93 -17.55
C VAL A 160 -20.90 -19.09 -18.43
N ARG A 161 -20.32 -18.78 -19.59
CA ARG A 161 -19.70 -19.78 -20.47
C ARG A 161 -18.30 -20.11 -19.95
N ALA A 162 -17.99 -21.39 -19.76
CA ALA A 162 -16.66 -21.87 -19.35
C ALA A 162 -16.39 -23.25 -19.97
N ALA A 163 -16.25 -23.31 -21.30
CA ALA A 163 -16.31 -24.55 -22.07
C ALA A 163 -15.21 -25.57 -21.70
N ALA A 164 -14.06 -25.10 -21.19
CA ALA A 164 -12.93 -25.96 -20.86
C ALA A 164 -12.71 -26.14 -19.35
N GLY A 165 -13.39 -25.37 -18.50
CA GLY A 165 -13.37 -25.57 -17.05
C GLY A 165 -13.37 -24.29 -16.22
N VAL A 166 -13.52 -24.47 -14.91
CA VAL A 166 -13.63 -23.39 -13.94
C VAL A 166 -12.79 -23.72 -12.70
N LEU A 167 -11.92 -22.77 -12.33
CA LEU A 167 -11.21 -22.78 -11.05
C LEU A 167 -11.80 -21.68 -10.16
N GLU A 168 -12.29 -22.06 -8.98
CA GLU A 168 -12.82 -21.13 -8.01
C GLU A 168 -11.77 -20.75 -6.95
N SER A 169 -11.71 -19.45 -6.65
CA SER A 169 -11.04 -18.88 -5.49
C SER A 169 -12.11 -18.38 -4.50
N PRO A 170 -12.49 -19.19 -3.49
CA PRO A 170 -13.61 -18.88 -2.60
C PRO A 170 -13.33 -17.72 -1.64
N GLU A 171 -12.05 -17.42 -1.40
CA GLU A 171 -11.64 -16.37 -0.47
C GLU A 171 -11.49 -14.97 -1.10
N THR A 172 -11.60 -14.89 -2.43
CA THR A 172 -11.66 -13.60 -3.12
C THR A 172 -12.93 -12.87 -2.69
N GLY A 173 -12.85 -11.56 -2.49
CA GLY A 173 -14.01 -10.77 -2.10
C GLY A 173 -13.96 -9.33 -2.62
N ILE A 174 -14.81 -8.50 -2.03
CA ILE A 174 -14.96 -7.08 -2.34
C ILE A 174 -15.05 -6.26 -1.05
N VAL A 175 -14.67 -4.98 -1.11
CA VAL A 175 -14.65 -4.06 0.04
C VAL A 175 -15.13 -2.67 -0.36
N ASP A 176 -15.84 -1.98 0.52
CA ASP A 176 -16.06 -0.53 0.41
C ASP A 176 -14.73 0.18 0.63
N SER A 177 -14.03 0.53 -0.44
CA SER A 177 -12.70 1.14 -0.35
C SER A 177 -12.75 2.53 0.27
N HIS A 178 -13.86 3.26 0.08
CA HIS A 178 -14.06 4.56 0.71
C HIS A 178 -14.27 4.39 2.22
N GLY A 179 -15.17 3.49 2.63
CA GLY A 179 -15.37 3.13 4.03
C GLY A 179 -14.09 2.64 4.71
N LEU A 180 -13.26 1.86 4.00
CA LEU A 180 -11.95 1.42 4.48
C LEU A 180 -11.01 2.61 4.75
N MET A 181 -10.93 3.55 3.82
CA MET A 181 -10.08 4.75 3.97
C MET A 181 -10.60 5.67 5.10
N VAL A 182 -11.91 5.83 5.23
CA VAL A 182 -12.53 6.59 6.32
C VAL A 182 -12.21 5.96 7.67
N ALA A 183 -12.36 4.63 7.80
CA ALA A 183 -12.03 3.92 9.03
C ALA A 183 -10.53 4.01 9.36
N LEU A 184 -9.63 3.88 8.37
CA LEU A 184 -8.19 4.07 8.58
C LEU A 184 -7.85 5.49 9.05
N LEU A 185 -8.48 6.51 8.47
CA LEU A 185 -8.31 7.90 8.88
C LEU A 185 -8.78 8.11 10.32
N GLY A 186 -9.98 7.65 10.67
CA GLY A 186 -10.48 7.77 12.05
C GLY A 186 -9.55 7.11 13.05
N GLN A 187 -9.06 5.90 12.76
CA GLN A 187 -8.09 5.20 13.61
C GLN A 187 -6.73 5.91 13.70
N PHE A 188 -6.34 6.66 12.67
CA PHE A 188 -5.11 7.45 12.67
C PHE A 188 -5.27 8.71 13.54
N GLU A 189 -6.39 9.42 13.39
CA GLU A 189 -6.70 10.64 14.16
C GLU A 189 -6.95 10.32 15.65
N ASP A 190 -7.65 9.22 15.95
CA ASP A 190 -7.87 8.72 17.32
C ASP A 190 -6.54 8.41 18.05
N ALA A 191 -5.50 8.04 17.28
CA ALA A 191 -4.16 7.79 17.80
C ALA A 191 -3.30 9.08 17.92
N GLY A 192 -3.89 10.26 17.70
CA GLY A 192 -3.20 11.55 17.76
C GLY A 192 -2.45 11.93 16.48
N GLY A 193 -2.69 11.22 15.37
CA GLY A 193 -2.14 11.55 14.07
C GLY A 193 -2.67 12.86 13.51
N VAL A 194 -1.84 13.58 12.76
CA VAL A 194 -2.21 14.86 12.13
C VAL A 194 -2.32 14.69 10.62
N LEU A 195 -3.48 15.01 10.05
CA LEU A 195 -3.67 15.08 8.60
C LEU A 195 -3.61 16.54 8.12
N ALA A 196 -2.66 16.84 7.24
CA ALA A 196 -2.60 18.11 6.51
C ALA A 196 -3.09 17.90 5.07
N ARG A 197 -4.23 18.50 4.74
CA ARG A 197 -4.87 18.45 3.41
C ARG A 197 -4.54 19.72 2.63
N GLY A 198 -4.59 19.65 1.30
CA GLY A 198 -4.11 20.75 0.47
C GLY A 198 -2.61 21.03 0.66
N ALA A 199 -1.85 20.05 1.14
CA ALA A 199 -0.46 20.16 1.52
C ALA A 199 0.42 19.43 0.49
N CYS A 200 0.92 20.17 -0.50
CA CYS A 200 1.73 19.61 -1.58
C CYS A 200 3.22 19.66 -1.23
N VAL A 201 3.88 18.50 -1.20
CA VAL A 201 5.34 18.43 -1.00
C VAL A 201 6.06 18.76 -2.31
N GLU A 202 6.84 19.84 -2.31
CA GLU A 202 7.58 20.32 -3.50
C GLU A 202 9.09 20.26 -3.35
N GLY A 203 9.59 20.13 -2.11
CA GLY A 203 11.01 20.01 -1.81
C GLY A 203 11.24 19.05 -0.66
N VAL A 204 12.31 18.28 -0.73
CA VAL A 204 12.74 17.38 0.34
C VAL A 204 14.26 17.45 0.46
N GLN A 205 14.75 17.76 1.64
CA GLN A 205 16.17 17.86 1.94
C GLN A 205 16.52 16.92 3.09
N ALA A 206 17.55 16.09 2.87
CA ALA A 206 18.06 15.17 3.88
C ALA A 206 19.17 15.83 4.69
N GLU A 207 19.05 15.84 6.02
CA GLU A 207 20.13 16.30 6.88
C GLU A 207 21.12 15.16 7.14
N ASN A 208 22.42 15.38 6.92
CA ASN A 208 23.48 14.37 7.11
C ASN A 208 23.16 13.03 6.43
N GLY A 209 22.69 13.06 5.18
CA GLY A 209 22.31 11.86 4.43
C GLY A 209 21.04 11.17 4.98
N GLY A 210 20.21 11.90 5.72
CA GLY A 210 18.95 11.42 6.31
C GLY A 210 19.09 10.96 7.76
N MET A 211 20.31 10.85 8.29
CA MET A 211 20.54 10.49 9.70
C MET A 211 20.20 11.64 10.67
N GLY A 212 20.19 12.89 10.17
CA GLY A 212 19.79 14.07 10.92
C GLY A 212 18.29 14.38 10.82
N GLY A 213 17.53 13.61 10.04
CA GLY A 213 16.14 13.90 9.70
C GLY A 213 15.99 14.51 8.30
N TRP A 214 14.80 15.03 8.04
CA TRP A 214 14.32 15.47 6.74
C TRP A 214 13.55 16.77 6.86
N THR A 215 13.91 17.77 6.06
CA THR A 215 13.13 19.00 5.91
C THR A 215 12.30 18.90 4.64
N LEU A 216 10.97 19.04 4.76
CA LEU A 216 10.02 19.08 3.67
C LEU A 216 9.56 20.51 3.42
N GLN A 217 9.55 20.94 2.17
CA GLN A 217 8.89 22.17 1.73
C GLN A 217 7.47 21.82 1.28
N VAL A 218 6.50 22.32 2.02
CA VAL A 218 5.08 22.00 1.85
C VAL A 218 4.35 23.26 1.41
N ARG A 219 3.79 23.23 0.20
CA ARG A 219 2.94 24.30 -0.32
C ARG A 219 1.49 24.06 0.11
N ASP A 220 0.87 25.08 0.71
CA ASP A 220 -0.58 25.15 0.83
C ASP A 220 -1.20 25.43 -0.55
N VAL A 221 -2.04 24.53 -1.03
CA VAL A 221 -2.63 24.61 -2.37
C VAL A 221 -3.64 25.77 -2.50
N ALA A 222 -4.26 26.19 -1.40
CA ALA A 222 -5.25 27.27 -1.42
C ALA A 222 -4.59 28.65 -1.37
N THR A 223 -3.56 28.85 -0.53
CA THR A 223 -2.91 30.16 -0.38
C THR A 223 -1.66 30.32 -1.24
N GLY A 224 -1.01 29.21 -1.60
CA GLY A 224 0.29 29.20 -2.28
C GLY A 224 1.48 29.38 -1.33
N ASP A 225 1.26 29.57 -0.03
CA ASP A 225 2.32 29.72 0.96
C ASP A 225 3.13 28.44 1.10
N ILE A 226 4.41 28.59 1.43
CA ILE A 226 5.33 27.46 1.64
C ILE A 226 5.75 27.44 3.10
N ALA A 227 5.50 26.31 3.75
CA ALA A 227 5.99 26.02 5.09
C ALA A 227 7.11 24.97 5.03
N GLU A 228 8.03 25.03 5.99
CA GLU A 228 8.98 23.95 6.24
C GLU A 228 8.45 23.05 7.35
N VAL A 229 8.54 21.73 7.14
CA VAL A 229 8.25 20.72 8.16
C VAL A 229 9.49 19.85 8.34
N VAL A 230 9.95 19.67 9.58
CA VAL A 230 11.07 18.80 9.91
C VAL A 230 10.56 17.49 10.48
N ALA A 231 10.99 16.37 9.92
CA ALA A 231 10.64 15.04 10.41
C ALA A 231 11.87 14.15 10.56
N GLU A 232 11.88 13.28 11.58
CA GLU A 232 12.99 12.32 11.76
C GLU A 232 13.06 11.31 10.60
N SER A 233 11.90 10.96 10.04
CA SER A 233 11.80 10.06 8.88
C SER A 233 10.62 10.43 7.98
N ILE A 234 10.72 10.03 6.71
CA ILE A 234 9.67 10.21 5.72
C ILE A 234 9.27 8.88 5.09
N VAL A 235 7.99 8.74 4.75
CA VAL A 235 7.46 7.63 3.96
C VAL A 235 6.80 8.17 2.70
N ASN A 236 7.34 7.78 1.55
CA ASN A 236 6.78 8.14 0.24
C ASN A 236 5.69 7.15 -0.17
N ALA A 237 4.42 7.54 -0.01
CA ALA A 237 3.24 6.78 -0.37
C ALA A 237 2.38 7.51 -1.43
N ALA A 238 3.00 8.40 -2.22
CA ALA A 238 2.31 9.36 -3.08
C ALA A 238 1.70 8.78 -4.38
N GLY A 239 1.45 7.46 -4.44
CA GLY A 239 0.87 6.79 -5.61
C GLY A 239 1.68 7.04 -6.88
N LEU A 240 1.03 7.54 -7.94
CA LEU A 240 1.72 7.95 -9.17
C LEU A 240 2.77 9.06 -8.90
N GLY A 241 2.49 9.95 -7.96
CA GLY A 241 3.42 11.00 -7.51
C GLY A 241 4.66 10.47 -6.77
N ALA A 242 4.74 9.18 -6.43
CA ALA A 242 5.88 8.64 -5.70
C ALA A 242 7.20 8.78 -6.47
N VAL A 243 7.15 8.72 -7.81
CA VAL A 243 8.33 8.97 -8.65
C VAL A 243 8.80 10.42 -8.55
N MET A 244 7.87 11.38 -8.50
CA MET A 244 8.20 12.80 -8.34
C MET A 244 8.90 13.03 -6.99
N VAL A 245 8.31 12.55 -5.90
CA VAL A 245 8.89 12.67 -4.54
C VAL A 245 10.26 11.99 -4.46
N ASN A 246 10.43 10.81 -5.05
CA ASN A 246 11.74 10.14 -5.13
C ASN A 246 12.77 11.05 -5.85
N ASN A 247 12.38 11.65 -6.97
CA ASN A 247 13.27 12.45 -7.80
C ASN A 247 13.62 13.82 -7.19
N LEU A 248 12.88 14.29 -6.17
CA LEU A 248 13.26 15.43 -5.33
C LEU A 248 14.47 15.11 -4.43
N ILE A 249 14.65 13.84 -4.06
CA ILE A 249 15.64 13.40 -3.08
C ILE A 249 16.92 12.88 -3.76
N VAL A 250 16.76 12.08 -4.81
CA VAL A 250 17.89 11.35 -5.41
C VAL A 250 18.63 12.18 -6.46
N ALA A 251 19.94 11.92 -6.56
CA ALA A 251 20.78 12.49 -7.63
C ALA A 251 20.22 12.18 -9.03
N PRO A 252 20.49 13.03 -10.04
CA PRO A 252 19.92 12.89 -11.39
C PRO A 252 20.03 11.50 -12.01
N GLU A 253 21.13 10.79 -11.77
CA GLU A 253 21.45 9.47 -12.32
C GLU A 253 20.59 8.34 -11.71
N ARG A 254 20.01 8.59 -10.54
CA ARG A 254 19.14 7.65 -9.82
C ARG A 254 17.65 7.98 -10.00
N ARG A 255 17.32 9.04 -10.72
CA ARG A 255 15.94 9.44 -10.98
C ARG A 255 15.22 8.36 -11.76
N ARG A 256 13.93 8.22 -11.49
CA ARG A 256 13.05 7.25 -12.15
C ARG A 256 12.13 7.96 -13.12
N GLN A 257 11.81 7.30 -14.23
CA GLN A 257 10.73 7.70 -15.12
C GLN A 257 9.41 7.14 -14.60
N MET A 258 8.37 7.97 -14.64
CA MET A 258 7.00 7.55 -14.32
C MET A 258 6.33 7.01 -15.58
N PHE A 259 5.56 5.94 -15.41
CA PHE A 259 4.72 5.36 -16.45
C PHE A 259 3.27 5.33 -15.99
N TYR A 260 2.34 5.44 -16.94
CA TYR A 260 0.90 5.41 -16.68
C TYR A 260 0.29 4.18 -17.34
N ALA A 261 -0.60 3.50 -16.60
CA ALA A 261 -1.45 2.45 -17.11
C ALA A 261 -2.90 2.77 -16.74
N LYS A 262 -3.67 3.25 -17.73
CA LYS A 262 -5.08 3.60 -17.55
C LYS A 262 -5.95 2.39 -17.86
N GLY A 263 -6.86 2.06 -16.95
CA GLY A 263 -7.96 1.12 -17.19
C GLY A 263 -9.30 1.88 -17.31
N ASN A 264 -10.26 1.30 -18.02
CA ASN A 264 -11.62 1.82 -18.10
C ASN A 264 -12.61 0.78 -17.57
N TYR A 265 -13.72 1.25 -17.02
CA TYR A 265 -14.76 0.42 -16.45
C TYR A 265 -16.11 0.83 -17.02
N PHE A 266 -16.96 -0.14 -17.32
CA PHE A 266 -18.34 0.08 -17.73
C PHE A 266 -19.28 -0.58 -16.72
N ALA A 267 -20.30 0.14 -16.29
CA ALA A 267 -21.32 -0.40 -15.41
C ALA A 267 -22.48 -0.98 -16.22
N TYR A 268 -22.96 -2.15 -15.82
CA TYR A 268 -24.14 -2.77 -16.42
C TYR A 268 -25.38 -2.51 -15.57
N ALA A 269 -26.33 -1.75 -16.11
CA ALA A 269 -27.56 -1.33 -15.41
C ALA A 269 -28.77 -2.23 -15.68
N GLY A 270 -28.65 -3.25 -16.54
CA GLY A 270 -29.76 -4.13 -16.89
C GLY A 270 -30.14 -5.09 -15.75
N PRO A 271 -31.35 -5.65 -15.77
CA PRO A 271 -31.81 -6.58 -14.74
C PRO A 271 -31.10 -7.95 -14.77
N GLN A 272 -30.50 -8.32 -15.91
CA GLN A 272 -29.77 -9.56 -16.21
C GLN A 272 -28.68 -9.27 -17.25
N PRO A 273 -27.51 -9.94 -17.23
CA PRO A 273 -27.14 -11.05 -16.36
C PRO A 273 -26.85 -10.58 -14.92
N ARG A 274 -27.27 -11.37 -13.92
CA ARG A 274 -26.78 -11.26 -12.55
C ARG A 274 -25.82 -12.39 -12.27
N ILE A 275 -24.59 -12.05 -11.91
CA ILE A 275 -23.60 -12.98 -11.36
C ILE A 275 -23.58 -12.84 -9.84
N ARG A 276 -23.22 -13.91 -9.13
CA ARG A 276 -23.13 -13.93 -7.65
C ARG A 276 -21.70 -13.88 -7.13
N ARG A 277 -20.73 -13.98 -8.04
CA ARG A 277 -19.29 -14.00 -7.79
C ARG A 277 -18.56 -13.28 -8.91
N LEU A 278 -17.29 -12.95 -8.68
CA LEU A 278 -16.47 -12.33 -9.71
C LEU A 278 -16.14 -13.35 -10.81
N ILE A 279 -16.16 -12.93 -12.08
CA ILE A 279 -15.83 -13.79 -13.23
C ILE A 279 -14.62 -13.22 -13.96
N TYR A 280 -13.53 -13.98 -14.00
CA TYR A 280 -12.28 -13.61 -14.65
C TYR A 280 -11.97 -14.63 -15.74
N PRO A 281 -11.51 -14.23 -16.93
CA PRO A 281 -10.98 -15.18 -17.90
C PRO A 281 -9.65 -15.76 -17.39
N ALA A 282 -9.34 -16.97 -17.84
CA ALA A 282 -8.00 -17.53 -17.67
C ALA A 282 -6.93 -16.60 -18.27
N PRO A 283 -5.74 -16.49 -17.65
CA PRO A 283 -4.65 -15.70 -18.22
C PRO A 283 -4.27 -16.21 -19.62
N THR A 284 -4.16 -15.31 -20.58
CA THR A 284 -3.64 -15.63 -21.92
C THR A 284 -2.15 -15.30 -21.97
N PRO A 285 -1.25 -16.26 -22.29
CA PRO A 285 0.18 -15.98 -22.46
C PRO A 285 0.40 -14.86 -23.47
N GLY A 286 1.23 -13.87 -23.11
CA GLY A 286 1.53 -12.71 -23.98
C GLY A 286 0.43 -11.65 -24.08
N GLY A 287 -0.77 -11.88 -23.51
CA GLY A 287 -1.90 -10.96 -23.60
C GLY A 287 -1.80 -9.69 -22.76
N GLY A 288 -0.69 -9.44 -22.06
CA GLY A 288 -0.47 -8.21 -21.28
C GLY A 288 -1.46 -7.95 -20.14
N GLY A 289 -2.26 -8.94 -19.74
CA GLY A 289 -3.35 -8.77 -18.78
C GLY A 289 -4.69 -8.37 -19.41
N LEU A 290 -4.82 -8.37 -20.75
CA LEU A 290 -6.12 -8.23 -21.43
C LEU A 290 -7.04 -9.39 -21.04
N GLY A 291 -8.08 -9.05 -20.30
CA GLY A 291 -9.19 -9.93 -19.97
C GLY A 291 -10.27 -9.08 -19.32
N THR A 292 -11.45 -9.04 -19.93
CA THR A 292 -12.58 -8.32 -19.34
C THR A 292 -12.99 -9.03 -18.06
N HIS A 293 -12.78 -8.38 -16.92
CA HIS A 293 -13.20 -8.89 -15.62
C HIS A 293 -14.61 -8.43 -15.34
N LEU A 294 -15.48 -9.34 -14.89
CA LEU A 294 -16.77 -8.99 -14.32
C LEU A 294 -16.66 -8.99 -12.80
N THR A 295 -16.86 -7.83 -12.21
CA THR A 295 -16.88 -7.64 -10.76
C THR A 295 -18.25 -7.20 -10.26
N LEU A 296 -18.41 -7.24 -8.95
CA LEU A 296 -19.63 -6.84 -8.25
C LEU A 296 -19.28 -5.71 -7.29
N ASP A 297 -20.16 -4.71 -7.18
CA ASP A 297 -20.15 -3.84 -6.01
C ASP A 297 -20.96 -4.45 -4.85
N LEU A 298 -20.91 -3.82 -3.67
CA LEU A 298 -21.65 -4.30 -2.50
C LEU A 298 -23.18 -4.21 -2.65
N ALA A 299 -23.68 -3.45 -3.63
CA ALA A 299 -25.10 -3.41 -4.00
C ALA A 299 -25.49 -4.51 -5.00
N GLY A 300 -24.53 -5.32 -5.46
CA GLY A 300 -24.72 -6.40 -6.43
C GLY A 300 -24.82 -5.94 -7.87
N ARG A 301 -24.39 -4.70 -8.19
CA ARG A 301 -24.29 -4.22 -9.58
C ARG A 301 -23.05 -4.79 -10.24
N VAL A 302 -23.18 -5.14 -11.52
CA VAL A 302 -22.07 -5.68 -12.32
C VAL A 302 -21.26 -4.53 -12.91
N LEU A 303 -19.95 -4.60 -12.73
CA LEU A 303 -18.97 -3.70 -13.33
C LEU A 303 -18.06 -4.55 -14.23
N ASP A 304 -17.75 -4.06 -15.42
CA ASP A 304 -16.67 -4.58 -16.24
C ASP A 304 -15.38 -3.78 -15.98
N GLN A 305 -14.24 -4.43 -16.17
CA GLN A 305 -12.93 -3.79 -16.17
C GLN A 305 -12.14 -4.26 -17.39
N ASN A 306 -11.60 -3.32 -18.17
CA ASN A 306 -10.71 -3.56 -19.30
C ASN A 306 -9.43 -2.70 -19.19
#